data_AF-A0A8B6XKT3-F1
#
_entry.id   AF-A0A8B6XKT3-F1
#
_cell.length_a   1.000
_cell.length_b   1.000
_cell.length_c   1.000
_cell.angle_alpha   90.00
_cell.angle_beta   90.00
_cell.angle_gamma   90.00
#
_symmetry.space_group_name_H-M   'P 1'
#
loop_
_entity.id
_entity.type
_entity.pdbx_description
1 polymer ?
#
loop_
_entity_poly.entity_id
_entity_poly.type
_entity_poly.pdbx_seq_one_letter_code
_entity_poly.pdbx_strand_id
1 'polypeptide(L)'
;MIYILDALRKIKKTIYQVAPLLACIGTAMTLAVASSIRAFRAPDVVLSHAKNPTPWNEISPTQQVKLFSSSDYSKLEPVAPKEAFDALK
;
A
#
# COMPACT_ATOMS: atom_id res chain seq x y z
N MET A 1 -32.87 -35.51 -12.14
CA MET A 1 -32.31 -35.20 -10.80
C MET A 1 -30.84 -35.60 -10.66
N ILE A 2 -30.41 -36.78 -11.13
CA ILE A 2 -29.00 -37.26 -11.05
C ILE A 2 -27.99 -36.34 -11.76
N TYR A 3 -28.32 -35.86 -12.97
CA TYR A 3 -27.41 -35.06 -13.81
C TYR A 3 -27.06 -33.68 -13.22
N ILE A 4 -27.99 -33.08 -12.47
CA ILE A 4 -27.81 -31.78 -11.83
C ILE A 4 -26.83 -31.91 -10.64
N LEU A 5 -26.94 -33.00 -9.88
CA LEU A 5 -26.02 -33.31 -8.78
C LEU A 5 -24.58 -33.54 -9.28
N ASP A 6 -24.41 -34.24 -10.40
CA ASP A 6 -23.09 -34.45 -10.99
C ASP A 6 -22.48 -33.17 -11.57
N ALA A 7 -23.30 -32.30 -12.17
CA ALA A 7 -22.85 -30.98 -12.64
C ALA A 7 -22.36 -30.12 -11.47
N LEU A 8 -23.11 -30.08 -10.36
CA LEU A 8 -22.71 -29.36 -9.14
C LEU A 8 -21.44 -29.94 -8.51
N ARG A 9 -21.28 -31.26 -8.52
CA ARG A 9 -20.08 -31.94 -8.00
C ARG A 9 -18.85 -31.62 -8.86
N LYS A 10 -19.02 -31.53 -10.18
CA LYS A 10 -17.97 -31.14 -11.14
C LYS A 10 -17.55 -29.67 -10.94
N ILE A 11 -18.50 -28.76 -10.79
CA ILE A 11 -18.25 -27.34 -10.50
C ILE A 11 -17.47 -27.17 -9.19
N LYS A 12 -17.90 -27.83 -8.10
CA LYS A 12 -17.17 -27.79 -6.83
C LYS A 12 -15.72 -28.25 -6.99
N LYS A 13 -15.49 -29.37 -7.67
CA LYS A 13 -14.14 -29.91 -7.89
C LYS A 13 -13.25 -28.93 -8.65
N THR A 14 -13.75 -28.29 -9.70
CA THR A 14 -13.01 -27.30 -10.48
C THR A 14 -12.71 -26.05 -9.64
N ILE A 15 -13.67 -25.58 -8.83
CA ILE A 15 -13.46 -24.45 -7.92
C ILE A 15 -12.35 -24.75 -6.92
N TYR A 16 -12.31 -25.93 -6.30
CA TYR A 16 -11.23 -26.28 -5.37
C TYR A 16 -9.84 -26.32 -6.02
N GLN A 17 -9.75 -26.68 -7.30
CA GLN A 17 -8.48 -26.68 -8.04
C GLN A 17 -7.99 -25.27 -8.38
N VAL A 18 -8.91 -24.34 -8.65
CA VAL A 18 -8.58 -22.98 -9.13
C VAL A 18 -8.65 -21.93 -8.01
N ALA A 19 -9.30 -22.23 -6.89
CA ALA A 19 -9.42 -21.37 -5.72
C ALA A 19 -8.09 -20.80 -5.20
N PRO A 20 -6.99 -21.57 -5.02
CA PRO A 20 -5.75 -21.00 -4.54
C PRO A 20 -5.14 -19.97 -5.51
N LEU A 21 -5.26 -20.21 -6.82
CA LEU A 21 -4.80 -19.28 -7.84
C LEU A 21 -5.61 -17.98 -7.82
N LEU A 22 -6.94 -18.09 -7.74
CA LEU A 22 -7.83 -16.94 -7.62
C LEU A 22 -7.60 -16.15 -6.33
N ALA A 23 -7.30 -16.84 -5.22
CA ALA A 23 -6.96 -16.20 -3.97
C ALA A 23 -5.67 -15.37 -4.11
N CYS A 24 -4.61 -15.90 -4.70
CA CYS A 24 -3.37 -15.15 -4.94
C CYS A 24 -3.57 -13.93 -5.85
N ILE A 25 -4.34 -14.07 -6.93
CA ILE A 25 -4.61 -12.95 -7.85
C ILE A 25 -5.49 -11.90 -7.16
N GLY A 26 -6.53 -12.33 -6.45
CA GLY A 26 -7.44 -11.44 -5.73
C GLY A 26 -6.73 -10.66 -4.62
N THR A 27 -5.86 -11.32 -3.83
CA THR A 27 -5.07 -10.64 -2.80
C THR A 27 -4.07 -9.66 -3.40
N ALA A 28 -3.37 -10.05 -4.46
CA ALA A 28 -2.44 -9.16 -5.16
C ALA A 28 -3.14 -7.90 -5.70
N MET A 29 -4.29 -8.06 -6.36
CA MET A 29 -5.06 -6.94 -6.90
C MET A 29 -5.58 -6.02 -5.81
N THR A 30 -6.07 -6.58 -4.70
CA THR A 30 -6.58 -5.79 -3.56
C THR A 30 -5.47 -4.97 -2.92
N LEU A 31 -4.28 -5.57 -2.71
CA LEU A 31 -3.12 -4.87 -2.16
C LEU A 31 -2.59 -3.79 -3.11
N ALA A 32 -2.60 -4.03 -4.42
CA ALA A 32 -2.21 -3.04 -5.42
C ALA A 32 -3.12 -1.81 -5.38
N VAL A 33 -4.44 -2.02 -5.37
CA VAL A 33 -5.42 -0.93 -5.29
C VAL A 33 -5.27 -0.15 -3.98
N ALA A 34 -5.17 -0.85 -2.84
CA ALA A 34 -4.98 -0.21 -1.54
C ALA A 34 -3.70 0.64 -1.48
N SER A 35 -2.61 0.15 -2.07
CA SER A 35 -1.33 0.86 -2.15
C SER A 35 -1.42 2.09 -3.05
N SER A 36 -2.12 2.00 -4.19
CA SER A 36 -2.36 3.14 -5.07
C SER A 36 -3.21 4.21 -4.39
N ILE A 37 -4.28 3.85 -3.67
CA ILE A 37 -5.08 4.80 -2.89
C ILE A 37 -4.22 5.51 -1.84
N ARG A 38 -3.30 4.80 -1.19
CA ARG A 38 -2.34 5.41 -0.26
C ARG A 38 -1.40 6.37 -0.97
N ALA A 39 -0.90 6.02 -2.15
CA ALA A 39 -0.01 6.86 -2.96
C ALA A 39 -0.69 8.17 -3.39
N PHE A 40 -1.98 8.12 -3.75
CA PHE A 40 -2.76 9.31 -4.09
C PHE A 40 -2.97 10.31 -2.94
N ARG A 41 -2.63 9.98 -1.69
CA ARG A 41 -2.64 10.96 -0.58
C ARG A 41 -1.50 11.98 -0.64
N ALA A 42 -0.47 11.73 -1.46
CA ALA A 42 0.63 12.66 -1.73
C ALA A 42 0.86 12.78 -3.25
N PRO A 43 -0.08 13.41 -3.99
CA PRO A 43 -0.04 13.45 -5.45
C PRO A 43 1.13 14.28 -6.00
N ASP A 44 1.61 15.24 -5.21
CA ASP A 44 2.81 16.04 -5.45
C ASP A 44 4.09 15.20 -5.51
N VAL A 45 4.16 14.13 -4.71
CA VAL A 45 5.30 13.20 -4.70
C VAL A 45 5.13 12.08 -5.73
N VAL A 46 3.90 11.63 -6.00
CA VAL A 46 3.69 10.42 -6.82
C VAL A 46 3.45 10.75 -8.30
N LEU A 47 2.84 11.89 -8.61
CA LEU A 47 2.39 12.22 -9.97
C LEU A 47 3.22 13.32 -10.65
N SER A 48 3.71 14.33 -9.91
CA SER A 48 4.48 15.42 -10.53
C SER A 48 5.33 16.21 -9.54
N HIS A 49 6.65 15.97 -9.57
CA HIS A 49 7.64 16.71 -8.77
C HIS A 49 7.97 18.12 -9.29
N ALA A 50 7.58 18.46 -10.54
CA ALA A 50 8.11 19.62 -11.24
C ALA A 50 7.74 21.00 -10.63
N LYS A 51 6.70 21.07 -9.81
CA LYS A 51 6.26 22.30 -9.11
C LYS A 51 6.47 22.21 -7.59
N ASN A 52 7.21 21.20 -7.15
CA ASN A 52 7.63 20.90 -5.79
C ASN A 52 8.64 21.92 -5.20
N PRO A 53 8.33 23.03 -4.47
CA PRO A 53 9.40 23.86 -3.88
C PRO A 53 10.35 23.06 -2.97
N THR A 54 9.84 22.05 -2.26
CA THR A 54 10.61 21.09 -1.46
C THR A 54 10.24 19.66 -1.89
N PRO A 55 11.08 18.97 -2.70
CA PRO A 55 10.69 17.71 -3.33
C PRO A 55 10.44 16.55 -2.36
N TRP A 56 10.75 16.73 -1.07
CA TRP A 56 10.44 15.84 0.05
C TRP A 56 9.28 16.40 0.89
N ASN A 57 8.34 15.53 1.26
CA ASN A 57 7.28 15.89 2.18
C ASN A 57 7.84 16.13 3.59
N GLU A 58 7.40 17.19 4.28
CA GLU A 58 7.80 17.46 5.67
C GLU A 58 7.14 16.42 6.60
N ILE A 59 7.93 15.42 7.00
CA ILE A 59 7.47 14.32 7.83
C ILE A 59 8.08 14.48 9.23
N SER A 60 7.24 14.47 10.27
CA SER A 60 7.75 14.47 11.64
C SER A 60 8.60 13.22 11.91
N PRO A 61 9.71 13.32 12.67
CA PRO A 61 10.53 12.17 13.08
C PRO A 61 9.73 11.09 13.81
N THR A 62 8.69 11.52 14.54
CA THR A 62 7.80 10.66 15.30
C THR A 62 6.69 10.02 14.47
N GLN A 63 6.58 10.38 13.19
CA GLN A 63 5.53 9.90 12.31
C GLN A 63 5.98 8.67 11.51
N GLN A 64 5.22 7.57 11.63
CA GLN A 64 5.44 6.39 10.83
C GLN A 64 4.85 6.56 9.42
N VAL A 65 5.71 6.70 8.42
CA VAL A 65 5.31 6.80 7.00
C VAL A 65 5.42 5.48 6.22
N LYS A 66 6.13 4.49 6.77
CA LYS A 66 6.30 3.18 6.12
C LYS A 66 4.99 2.38 6.17
N LEU A 67 4.77 1.55 5.15
CA LEU A 67 3.63 0.62 5.11
C LEU A 67 3.60 -0.30 6.34
N PHE A 68 4.77 -0.75 6.78
CA PHE A 68 4.96 -1.50 8.00
C PHE A 68 6.30 -1.10 8.63
N SER A 69 6.35 -1.03 9.95
CA SER A 69 7.57 -0.85 10.72
C SER A 69 7.41 -1.51 12.07
N SER A 70 8.47 -2.19 12.53
CA SER A 70 8.53 -2.81 13.85
C SER A 70 9.15 -1.89 14.91
N SER A 71 9.63 -0.71 14.51
CA SER A 71 10.30 0.25 15.39
C SER A 71 9.30 1.22 16.04
N ASP A 72 9.61 1.64 17.26
CA ASP A 72 8.90 2.72 17.94
C ASP A 72 9.43 4.08 17.48
N TYR A 73 8.54 4.95 17.00
CA TYR A 73 8.88 6.27 16.48
C TYR A 73 8.75 7.36 17.55
N SER A 74 8.16 7.06 18.71
CA SER A 74 7.79 8.08 19.71
C SER A 74 8.97 8.90 20.25
N LYS A 75 10.19 8.37 20.17
CA LYS A 75 11.41 8.97 20.74
C LYS A 75 12.46 9.37 19.68
N LEU A 76 12.08 9.42 18.41
CA LEU A 76 13.03 9.74 17.34
C LEU A 76 13.25 11.25 17.24
N GLU A 77 14.52 11.64 17.14
CA GLU A 77 14.93 13.01 16.85
C GLU A 77 15.09 13.22 15.34
N PRO A 78 14.88 14.45 14.84
CA PRO A 78 15.15 14.76 13.44
C PRO A 78 16.64 14.61 13.13
N VAL A 79 16.96 13.98 12.00
CA VAL A 79 18.35 13.80 11.54
C VAL A 79 19.01 15.14 11.21
N ALA A 80 18.22 16.11 10.75
CA ALA A 80 18.69 17.44 10.39
C ALA A 80 18.37 18.48 11.48
N PRO A 81 19.25 19.47 11.70
CA PRO A 81 19.00 20.56 12.64
C PRO A 81 17.84 21.44 12.14
N LYS A 82 17.06 22.01 13.07
CA LYS A 82 15.89 22.84 12.75
C LYS A 82 16.22 24.01 11.81
N GLU A 83 17.40 24.60 11.98
CA GLU A 83 17.91 25.69 11.15
C GLU A 83 18.01 25.32 9.66
N ALA A 84 18.33 24.06 9.35
CA ALA A 84 18.41 23.59 7.97
C ALA A 84 17.04 23.49 7.31
N PHE A 85 15.96 23.25 8.08
CA PHE A 85 14.59 23.26 7.56
C PHE A 85 14.08 24.69 7.36
N ASP A 86 14.37 25.60 8.29
CA ASP A 86 13.95 27.00 8.19
C ASP A 86 14.61 27.73 7.01
N ALA A 87 15.83 27.34 6.62
CA ALA A 87 16.52 27.89 5.45
C ALA A 87 15.92 27.47 4.10
N LEU A 88 15.03 26.47 4.07
CA LEU A 88 14.40 25.93 2.86
C LEU A 88 12.99 26.49 2.60
N LYS A 89 12.48 27.33 3.51
CA LYS A 89 11.12 27.85 3.52
C LYS A 89 11.05 29.29 3.04
#